data_AF-A0A7Y5F665-F1
#
_entry.id   AF-A0A7Y5F665-F1
#
_cell.length_a   1.000
_cell.length_b   1.000
_cell.length_c   1.000
_cell.angle_alpha   90.00
_cell.angle_beta   90.00
_cell.angle_gamma   90.00
#
_symmetry.space_group_name_H-M   'P 1'
#
loop_
_entity.id
_entity.type
_entity.pdbx_description
1 polymer ?
#
loop_
_entity_poly.entity_id
_entity_poly.type
_entity_poly.pdbx_seq_one_letter_code
_entity_poly.pdbx_strand_id
1 'polypeptide(L)'
;MKKRHPYHALDKWVIELQSEGRHSVSLEELRKKFPKKSEAALKLNINRLIKKRSIVSVYRGYYLLIPPQYHRWGILPAVLFIDGLMKYLGRKYYVSLLSAAAQHGAAHQQPQEYFVIIPPPALKLTVKRGIKINFINKKKVDMRFVEKRKTATGYYNVSTPEMTAADLVFYAKRVGWMNRVATVLAELADEMKPEKLNVSFVKAIGVATLQKLGYLLDEVLEKKELAEALYKAARKARISFFTIPLMREAGRKRYAVSKKWKIIDNVQIEIDDL
;
A
#
# COMPACT_ATOMS: atom_id res chain seq x y z
N MET A 1 -54.14 5.94 -5.24
CA MET A 1 -52.70 5.61 -5.42
C MET A 1 -51.84 6.53 -4.54
N LYS A 2 -51.24 6.02 -3.45
CA LYS A 2 -50.38 6.83 -2.58
C LYS A 2 -49.10 7.23 -3.33
N LYS A 3 -48.84 8.55 -3.44
CA LYS A 3 -47.60 9.11 -3.98
C LYS A 3 -46.40 8.48 -3.26
N ARG A 4 -45.64 7.61 -3.95
CA ARG A 4 -44.40 7.02 -3.43
C ARG A 4 -43.43 8.15 -3.08
N HIS A 5 -43.14 8.31 -1.79
CA HIS A 5 -42.26 9.37 -1.30
C HIS A 5 -40.88 9.33 -1.99
N PRO A 6 -40.36 10.48 -2.48
CA PRO A 6 -39.06 10.58 -3.17
C PRO A 6 -37.83 10.31 -2.26
N TYR A 7 -38.08 9.93 -1.00
CA TYR A 7 -37.08 9.60 0.01
C TYR A 7 -36.48 8.19 -0.17
N HIS A 8 -37.16 7.27 -0.85
CA HIS A 8 -36.68 5.89 -1.07
C HIS A 8 -35.86 5.67 -2.34
N ALA A 9 -35.92 6.60 -3.29
CA ALA A 9 -35.26 6.42 -4.59
C ALA A 9 -33.74 6.24 -4.47
N LEU A 10 -33.11 6.94 -3.52
CA LEU A 10 -31.67 6.81 -3.30
C LEU A 10 -31.30 5.51 -2.57
N ASP A 11 -32.11 5.05 -1.61
CA ASP A 11 -31.88 3.73 -0.96
C ASP A 11 -31.96 2.61 -1.99
N LYS A 12 -33.01 2.63 -2.82
CA LYS A 12 -33.23 1.63 -3.85
C LYS A 12 -32.07 1.62 -4.84
N TRP A 13 -31.61 2.80 -5.27
CA TRP A 13 -30.50 2.90 -6.20
C TRP A 13 -29.19 2.39 -5.61
N VAL A 14 -28.93 2.58 -4.30
CA VAL A 14 -27.77 1.97 -3.63
C VAL A 14 -27.82 0.45 -3.70
N ILE A 15 -28.99 -0.16 -3.52
CA ILE A 15 -29.19 -1.61 -3.64
C ILE A 15 -28.99 -2.07 -5.09
N GLU A 16 -29.56 -1.35 -6.06
CA GLU A 16 -29.38 -1.61 -7.50
C GLU A 16 -27.89 -1.61 -7.88
N LEU A 17 -27.14 -0.56 -7.48
CA LEU A 17 -25.70 -0.49 -7.71
C LEU A 17 -24.95 -1.68 -7.09
N GLN A 18 -25.29 -2.06 -5.86
CA GLN A 18 -24.66 -3.23 -5.23
C GLN A 18 -24.94 -4.53 -5.99
N SER A 19 -26.17 -4.70 -6.50
CA SER A 19 -26.52 -5.87 -7.32
C SER A 19 -25.80 -5.92 -8.66
N GLU A 20 -25.37 -4.78 -9.19
CA GLU A 20 -24.51 -4.65 -10.37
C GLU A 20 -23.01 -4.88 -10.05
N GLY A 21 -22.67 -5.26 -8.81
CA GLY A 21 -21.29 -5.46 -8.37
C GLY A 21 -20.51 -4.15 -8.13
N ARG A 22 -21.20 -3.01 -8.02
CA ARG A 22 -20.56 -1.73 -7.69
C ARG A 22 -20.25 -1.66 -6.20
N HIS A 23 -19.07 -1.11 -5.88
CA HIS A 23 -18.58 -0.96 -4.49
C HIS A 23 -18.50 0.49 -4.03
N SER A 24 -18.73 1.44 -4.93
CA SER A 24 -18.66 2.87 -4.65
C SER A 24 -19.55 3.70 -5.56
N VAL A 25 -19.83 4.92 -5.15
CA VAL A 25 -20.51 5.96 -5.92
C VAL A 25 -19.91 7.32 -5.61
N SER A 26 -19.76 8.19 -6.61
CA SER A 26 -19.33 9.57 -6.43
C SER A 26 -20.52 10.52 -6.25
N LEU A 27 -20.26 11.70 -5.67
CA LEU A 27 -21.24 12.78 -5.59
C LEU A 27 -21.68 13.27 -6.98
N GLU A 28 -20.79 13.20 -7.97
CA GLU A 28 -21.11 13.56 -9.35
C GLU A 28 -22.08 12.56 -9.98
N GLU A 29 -21.88 11.26 -9.74
CA GLU A 29 -22.82 10.23 -10.19
C GLU A 29 -24.20 10.40 -9.52
N LEU A 30 -24.22 10.73 -8.23
CA LEU A 30 -25.45 11.06 -7.50
C LEU A 30 -26.20 12.25 -8.12
N ARG A 31 -25.48 13.33 -8.48
CA ARG A 31 -26.05 14.51 -9.16
C ARG A 31 -26.59 14.16 -10.53
N LYS A 32 -25.85 13.37 -11.31
CA LYS A 32 -26.26 12.92 -12.65
C LYS A 32 -27.51 12.02 -12.59
N LYS A 33 -27.60 11.12 -11.62
CA LYS A 33 -28.76 10.23 -11.45
C LYS A 33 -30.01 10.96 -10.95
N PHE A 34 -29.83 11.99 -10.12
CA PHE A 34 -30.93 12.74 -9.52
C PHE A 34 -30.87 14.24 -9.83
N PRO A 35 -30.94 14.65 -11.11
CA PRO A 35 -30.73 16.05 -11.52
C PRO A 35 -31.80 17.00 -10.99
N LYS A 36 -32.99 16.49 -10.64
CA LYS A 36 -34.10 17.26 -10.07
C LYS A 36 -34.00 17.48 -8.55
N LYS A 37 -33.03 16.86 -7.85
CA LYS A 37 -32.85 17.05 -6.40
C LYS A 37 -31.91 18.23 -6.15
N SER A 38 -32.31 19.13 -5.27
CA SER A 38 -31.43 20.20 -4.79
C SER A 38 -30.24 19.63 -3.99
N GLU A 39 -29.15 20.38 -3.91
CA GLU A 39 -27.95 20.00 -3.13
C GLU A 39 -28.28 19.74 -1.65
N ALA A 40 -29.17 20.55 -1.06
CA ALA A 40 -29.64 20.35 0.31
C ALA A 40 -30.38 19.00 0.46
N ALA A 41 -31.27 18.68 -0.48
CA ALA A 41 -31.99 17.41 -0.47
C ALA A 41 -31.05 16.21 -0.68
N LEU A 42 -30.04 16.32 -1.55
CA LEU A 42 -29.02 15.27 -1.74
C LEU A 42 -28.21 15.06 -0.45
N LYS A 43 -27.74 16.13 0.19
CA LYS A 43 -26.99 16.07 1.44
C LYS A 43 -27.78 15.38 2.55
N LEU A 44 -29.07 15.71 2.70
CA LEU A 44 -29.96 15.05 3.66
C LEU A 44 -30.09 13.55 3.39
N ASN A 45 -30.28 13.15 2.13
CA ASN A 45 -30.40 11.74 1.76
C ASN A 45 -29.09 10.96 1.97
N ILE A 46 -27.94 11.54 1.61
CA ILE A 46 -26.61 10.96 1.86
C ILE A 46 -26.37 10.79 3.36
N ASN A 47 -26.66 11.82 4.17
CA ASN A 47 -26.54 11.74 5.62
C ASN A 47 -27.40 10.63 6.21
N ARG A 48 -28.62 10.44 5.69
CA ARG A 48 -29.50 9.34 6.10
C ARG A 48 -28.90 7.97 5.78
N LEU A 49 -28.30 7.77 4.60
CA LEU A 49 -27.62 6.53 4.24
C LEU A 49 -26.39 6.25 5.12
N ILE A 50 -25.61 7.29 5.44
CA ILE A 50 -24.47 7.19 6.36
C ILE A 50 -24.93 6.75 7.75
N LYS A 51 -26.02 7.35 8.27
CA LYS A 51 -26.62 6.96 9.56
C LYS A 51 -27.09 5.50 9.55
N LYS A 52 -27.69 5.04 8.45
CA LYS A 52 -28.10 3.64 8.24
C LYS A 52 -26.93 2.67 7.98
N ARG A 53 -25.69 3.19 7.86
CA ARG A 53 -24.47 2.44 7.51
C ARG A 53 -24.52 1.75 6.15
N SER A 54 -25.41 2.18 5.25
CA SER A 54 -25.49 1.66 3.88
C SER A 54 -24.42 2.23 2.96
N ILE A 55 -23.87 3.41 3.31
CA ILE A 55 -22.71 4.00 2.66
C ILE A 55 -21.74 4.58 3.68
N VAL A 56 -20.48 4.78 3.29
CA VAL A 56 -19.49 5.50 4.09
C VAL A 56 -18.63 6.39 3.20
N SER A 57 -18.41 7.64 3.62
CA SER A 57 -17.46 8.54 2.94
C SER A 57 -16.04 8.22 3.41
N VAL A 58 -15.19 7.82 2.47
CA VAL A 58 -13.73 7.61 2.67
C VAL A 58 -12.90 8.74 2.09
N TYR A 59 -13.48 9.51 1.16
CA TYR A 59 -12.92 10.75 0.64
C TYR A 59 -14.06 11.72 0.31
N ARG A 60 -13.77 13.03 0.25
CA ARG A 60 -14.77 14.06 -0.04
C ARG A 60 -15.41 13.77 -1.40
N GLY A 61 -16.73 13.56 -1.41
CA GLY A 61 -17.48 13.28 -2.64
C GLY A 61 -17.36 11.84 -3.15
N TYR A 62 -16.70 10.94 -2.41
CA TYR A 62 -16.60 9.53 -2.77
C TYR A 62 -17.10 8.65 -1.63
N TYR A 63 -18.08 7.81 -1.93
CA TYR A 63 -18.80 7.00 -0.96
C TYR A 63 -18.68 5.52 -1.32
N LEU A 64 -18.27 4.70 -0.37
CA LEU A 64 -18.33 3.24 -0.50
C LEU A 64 -19.76 2.78 -0.24
N LEU A 65 -20.21 1.81 -1.02
CA LEU A 65 -21.46 1.09 -0.81
C LEU A 65 -21.17 -0.07 0.13
N ILE A 66 -21.91 -0.14 1.25
CA ILE A 66 -21.70 -1.17 2.26
C ILE A 66 -22.77 -2.25 2.09
N PRO A 67 -22.41 -3.42 1.57
CA PRO A 67 -23.35 -4.53 1.43
C PRO A 67 -23.54 -5.24 2.79
N PRO A 68 -24.57 -6.09 2.92
CA PRO A 68 -24.96 -6.69 4.20
C PRO A 68 -23.81 -7.39 4.94
N GLN A 69 -22.96 -8.12 4.23
CA GLN A 69 -21.82 -8.84 4.80
C GLN A 69 -20.79 -7.91 5.47
N TYR A 70 -20.72 -6.63 5.10
CA TYR A 70 -19.84 -5.64 5.73
C TYR A 70 -20.57 -4.68 6.67
N HIS A 71 -21.87 -4.88 6.95
CA HIS A 71 -22.68 -3.94 7.71
C HIS A 71 -22.20 -3.76 9.16
N ARG A 72 -21.76 -4.85 9.80
CA ARG A 72 -21.22 -4.84 11.18
C ARG A 72 -19.99 -3.93 11.29
N TRP A 73 -19.04 -4.05 10.38
CA TRP A 73 -17.86 -3.19 10.32
C TRP A 73 -18.18 -1.78 9.79
N GLY A 74 -19.18 -1.68 8.92
CA GLY A 74 -19.64 -0.43 8.30
C GLY A 74 -18.66 0.16 7.28
N ILE A 75 -17.66 -0.62 6.85
CA ILE A 75 -16.67 -0.26 5.84
C ILE A 75 -16.17 -1.53 5.12
N LEU A 76 -15.81 -1.39 3.84
CA LEU A 76 -15.14 -2.45 3.08
C LEU A 76 -13.66 -2.53 3.47
N PRO A 77 -13.01 -3.71 3.44
CA PRO A 77 -11.55 -3.81 3.51
C PRO A 77 -10.87 -2.95 2.44
N ALA A 78 -9.72 -2.34 2.77
CA ALA A 78 -9.01 -1.41 1.88
C ALA A 78 -8.70 -2.02 0.51
N VAL A 79 -8.31 -3.30 0.49
CA VAL A 79 -8.05 -4.07 -0.74
C VAL A 79 -9.22 -4.06 -1.73
N LEU A 80 -10.47 -3.95 -1.26
CA LEU A 80 -11.65 -3.99 -2.11
C LEU A 80 -12.01 -2.64 -2.75
N PHE A 81 -11.50 -1.52 -2.23
CA PHE A 81 -11.89 -0.19 -2.70
C PHE A 81 -10.75 0.75 -3.06
N ILE A 82 -9.50 0.42 -2.70
CA ILE A 82 -8.36 1.33 -2.95
C ILE A 82 -8.22 1.63 -4.44
N ASP A 83 -8.42 0.65 -5.31
CA ASP A 83 -8.36 0.84 -6.76
C ASP A 83 -9.42 1.82 -7.26
N GLY A 84 -10.67 1.66 -6.80
CA GLY A 84 -11.77 2.56 -7.13
C GLY A 84 -11.52 3.99 -6.65
N LEU A 85 -10.99 4.14 -5.42
CA LEU A 85 -10.63 5.44 -4.87
C LEU A 85 -9.54 6.12 -5.71
N MET A 86 -8.48 5.39 -6.05
CA MET A 86 -7.36 5.95 -6.79
C MET A 86 -7.72 6.29 -8.24
N LYS A 87 -8.60 5.50 -8.86
CA LYS A 87 -9.22 5.83 -10.16
C LYS A 87 -10.08 7.10 -10.07
N TYR A 88 -10.92 7.22 -9.05
CA TYR A 88 -11.72 8.44 -8.82
C TYR A 88 -10.83 9.68 -8.66
N LEU A 89 -9.69 9.54 -7.98
CA LEU A 89 -8.72 10.62 -7.80
C LEU A 89 -7.83 10.87 -9.04
N GLY A 90 -7.93 10.03 -10.08
CA GLY A 90 -7.08 10.12 -11.28
C GLY A 90 -5.59 9.86 -11.00
N ARG A 91 -5.26 9.02 -10.01
CA ARG A 91 -3.89 8.86 -9.50
C ARG A 91 -3.34 7.46 -9.73
N LYS A 92 -2.10 7.41 -10.23
CA LYS A 92 -1.28 6.19 -10.19
C LYS A 92 -0.98 5.84 -8.73
N TYR A 93 -0.92 4.55 -8.44
CA TYR A 93 -0.65 4.04 -7.11
C TYR A 93 -0.20 2.59 -7.15
N TYR A 94 0.36 2.15 -6.03
CA TYR A 94 0.44 0.74 -5.68
C TYR A 94 0.42 0.57 -4.16
N VAL A 95 -0.08 -0.57 -3.70
CA VAL A 95 0.01 -1.01 -2.30
C VAL A 95 1.43 -1.52 -2.06
N SER A 96 2.04 -1.14 -0.94
CA SER A 96 3.44 -1.46 -0.63
C SER A 96 3.65 -1.68 0.87
N LEU A 97 4.91 -1.81 1.30
CA LEU A 97 5.33 -2.04 2.69
C LEU A 97 4.63 -3.28 3.28
N LEU A 98 4.25 -3.24 4.56
CA LEU A 98 3.62 -4.37 5.26
C LEU A 98 2.33 -4.83 4.58
N SER A 99 1.59 -3.91 3.94
CA SER A 99 0.34 -4.26 3.25
C SER A 99 0.58 -5.09 2.00
N ALA A 100 1.67 -4.87 1.27
CA ALA A 100 2.05 -5.72 0.14
C ALA A 100 2.72 -7.01 0.61
N ALA A 101 3.59 -6.93 1.62
CA ALA A 101 4.26 -8.10 2.18
C ALA A 101 3.24 -9.18 2.62
N ALA A 102 2.19 -8.78 3.33
CA ALA A 102 1.10 -9.67 3.72
C ALA A 102 0.36 -10.32 2.52
N GLN A 103 0.31 -9.65 1.37
CA GLN A 103 -0.30 -10.22 0.17
C GLN A 103 0.62 -11.26 -0.47
N HIS A 104 1.92 -11.08 -0.37
CA HIS A 104 2.92 -12.06 -0.78
C HIS A 104 3.09 -13.19 0.24
N GLY A 105 2.28 -13.26 1.30
CA GLY A 105 2.40 -14.31 2.33
C GLY A 105 3.49 -14.04 3.37
N ALA A 106 4.19 -12.91 3.28
CA ALA A 106 5.29 -12.51 4.16
C ALA A 106 4.83 -11.63 5.33
N ALA A 107 3.76 -12.06 6.02
CA ALA A 107 3.35 -11.49 7.29
C ALA A 107 2.37 -12.42 8.04
N HIS A 108 2.81 -12.99 9.16
CA HIS A 108 1.95 -13.80 10.05
C HIS A 108 0.77 -13.04 10.67
N GLN A 109 0.85 -11.70 10.75
CA GLN A 109 -0.21 -10.85 11.27
C GLN A 109 -0.72 -9.88 10.21
N GLN A 110 -2.04 -9.70 10.15
CA GLN A 110 -2.63 -8.68 9.30
C GLN A 110 -2.17 -7.28 9.77
N PRO A 111 -1.55 -6.47 8.90
CA PRO A 111 -1.16 -5.11 9.25
C PRO A 111 -2.38 -4.31 9.69
N GLN A 112 -2.29 -3.65 10.85
CA GLN A 112 -3.33 -2.73 11.33
C GLN A 112 -3.45 -1.48 10.44
N GLU A 113 -2.41 -1.20 9.65
CA GLU A 113 -2.32 -0.06 8.75
C GLU A 113 -2.20 -0.50 7.29
N TYR A 114 -2.86 0.24 6.40
CA TYR A 114 -2.79 0.03 4.97
C TYR A 114 -1.87 1.06 4.31
N PHE A 115 -0.82 0.63 3.62
CA PHE A 115 0.18 1.51 3.03
C PHE A 115 0.05 1.58 1.51
N VAL A 116 -0.06 2.80 0.99
CA VAL A 116 -0.26 3.07 -0.43
C VAL A 116 0.76 4.10 -0.90
N ILE A 117 1.55 3.75 -1.88
CA ILE A 117 2.50 4.67 -2.51
C ILE A 117 1.81 5.43 -3.62
N ILE A 118 1.97 6.76 -3.62
CA ILE A 118 1.37 7.67 -4.59
C ILE A 118 2.38 8.70 -5.10
N PRO A 119 2.22 9.26 -6.30
CA PRO A 119 2.95 10.45 -6.70
C PRO A 119 2.40 11.69 -5.96
N PRO A 120 3.19 12.77 -5.84
CA PRO A 120 2.69 14.07 -5.40
C PRO A 120 1.46 14.53 -6.20
N PRO A 121 0.58 15.36 -5.62
CA PRO A 121 0.68 15.94 -4.28
C PRO A 121 0.22 14.98 -3.18
N ALA A 122 0.61 15.24 -1.92
CA ALA A 122 0.29 14.37 -0.79
C ALA A 122 -1.22 14.23 -0.55
N LEU A 123 -1.65 13.04 -0.13
CA LEU A 123 -2.97 12.81 0.44
C LEU A 123 -2.84 12.69 1.97
N LYS A 124 -3.85 13.18 2.68
CA LYS A 124 -3.92 13.04 4.14
C LYS A 124 -4.19 11.59 4.52
N LEU A 125 -3.73 11.19 5.70
CA LEU A 125 -4.10 9.92 6.32
C LEU A 125 -5.62 9.77 6.35
N THR A 126 -6.12 8.63 5.86
CA THR A 126 -7.54 8.29 5.97
C THR A 126 -7.73 7.40 7.18
N VAL A 127 -8.47 7.89 8.19
CA VAL A 127 -8.93 7.08 9.33
C VAL A 127 -10.43 7.00 9.29
N LYS A 128 -10.96 5.79 9.05
CA LYS A 128 -12.41 5.59 8.99
C LYS A 128 -12.79 4.20 9.47
N ARG A 129 -13.63 4.14 10.52
CA ARG A 129 -14.21 2.90 11.05
C ARG A 129 -13.17 1.78 11.25
N GLY A 130 -12.06 2.11 11.90
CA GLY A 130 -10.96 1.16 12.17
C GLY A 130 -9.94 1.00 11.04
N ILE A 131 -10.27 1.36 9.80
CA ILE A 131 -9.29 1.35 8.70
C ILE A 131 -8.43 2.61 8.78
N LYS A 132 -7.11 2.42 8.70
CA LYS A 132 -6.09 3.47 8.59
C LYS A 132 -5.32 3.31 7.30
N ILE A 133 -5.43 4.26 6.37
CA ILE A 133 -4.70 4.27 5.09
C ILE A 133 -3.63 5.36 5.09
N ASN A 134 -2.38 4.94 5.04
CA ASN A 134 -1.21 5.80 4.92
C ASN A 134 -0.85 5.97 3.44
N PHE A 135 -1.03 7.18 2.94
CA PHE A 135 -0.53 7.57 1.64
C PHE A 135 0.90 8.09 1.76
N ILE A 136 1.84 7.38 1.14
CA ILE A 136 3.27 7.72 1.14
C ILE A 136 3.63 8.29 -0.23
N ASN A 137 4.22 9.48 -0.24
CA ASN A 137 4.63 10.11 -1.49
C ASN A 137 5.96 9.53 -1.99
N LYS A 138 5.99 9.19 -3.28
CA LYS A 138 7.20 8.83 -4.03
C LYS A 138 7.20 9.62 -5.33
N LYS A 139 8.27 10.38 -5.59
CA LYS A 139 8.36 11.28 -6.78
C LYS A 139 8.09 10.53 -8.08
N LYS A 140 8.62 9.31 -8.21
CA LYS A 140 8.42 8.44 -9.36
C LYS A 140 7.73 7.15 -8.92
N VAL A 141 6.50 6.96 -9.39
CA VAL A 141 5.77 5.69 -9.27
C VAL A 141 6.02 4.89 -10.55
N ASP A 142 6.88 3.87 -10.43
CA ASP A 142 7.30 3.04 -11.55
C ASP A 142 6.46 1.77 -11.62
N MET A 143 5.50 1.77 -12.55
CA MET A 143 4.55 0.67 -12.71
C MET A 143 5.19 -0.63 -13.22
N ARG A 144 6.47 -0.63 -13.62
CA ARG A 144 7.19 -1.85 -14.04
C ARG A 144 7.40 -2.84 -12.89
N PHE A 145 7.35 -2.37 -11.65
CA PHE A 145 7.49 -3.17 -10.44
C PHE A 145 6.18 -3.26 -9.65
N VAL A 146 5.07 -3.22 -10.38
CA VAL A 146 3.73 -3.30 -9.84
C VAL A 146 2.98 -4.38 -10.59
N GLU A 147 2.36 -5.28 -9.83
CA GLU A 147 1.50 -6.33 -10.34
C GLU A 147 0.03 -6.07 -10.01
N LYS A 148 -0.86 -6.63 -10.82
CA LYS A 148 -2.29 -6.61 -10.54
C LYS A 148 -2.65 -7.88 -9.79
N ARG A 149 -3.26 -7.73 -8.61
CA ARG A 149 -3.82 -8.84 -7.86
C ARG A 149 -5.34 -8.81 -7.93
N LYS A 150 -5.94 -10.00 -8.03
CA LYS A 150 -7.40 -10.17 -8.12
C LYS A 150 -8.02 -10.01 -6.74
N THR A 151 -9.20 -9.39 -6.71
CA THR A 151 -10.06 -9.29 -5.53
C THR A 151 -11.45 -9.81 -5.89
N ALA A 152 -12.33 -9.94 -4.89
CA ALA A 152 -13.74 -10.20 -5.13
C ALA A 152 -14.42 -9.09 -5.98
N THR A 153 -13.80 -7.92 -6.07
CA THR A 153 -14.38 -6.70 -6.66
C THR A 153 -13.66 -6.23 -7.92
N GLY A 154 -12.66 -6.98 -8.39
CA GLY A 154 -11.87 -6.66 -9.57
C GLY A 154 -10.38 -6.91 -9.36
N TYR A 155 -9.57 -5.88 -9.58
CA TYR A 155 -8.12 -5.92 -9.41
C TYR A 155 -7.63 -4.68 -8.67
N TYR A 156 -6.47 -4.80 -8.04
CA TYR A 156 -5.76 -3.68 -7.44
C TYR A 156 -4.25 -3.84 -7.67
N ASN A 157 -3.53 -2.73 -7.54
CA ASN A 157 -2.10 -2.65 -7.80
C ASN A 157 -1.29 -2.90 -6.53
N VAL A 158 -0.34 -3.83 -6.58
CA VAL A 158 0.57 -4.19 -5.49
C VAL A 158 2.01 -4.16 -6.00
N SER A 159 2.97 -3.69 -5.22
CA SER A 159 4.40 -3.83 -5.58
C SER A 159 4.78 -5.30 -5.69
N THR A 160 5.70 -5.64 -6.61
CA THR A 160 6.32 -6.99 -6.62
C THR A 160 7.04 -7.25 -5.30
N PRO A 161 7.36 -8.52 -4.95
CA PRO A 161 8.12 -8.83 -3.74
C PRO A 161 9.42 -8.02 -3.63
N GLU A 162 10.17 -7.85 -4.72
CA GLU A 162 11.43 -7.11 -4.72
C GLU A 162 11.25 -5.62 -4.46
N MET A 163 10.23 -5.00 -5.07
CA MET A 163 9.94 -3.59 -4.83
C MET A 163 9.36 -3.38 -3.43
N THR A 164 8.60 -4.35 -2.91
CA THR A 164 8.13 -4.35 -1.52
C THR A 164 9.31 -4.37 -0.55
N ALA A 165 10.30 -5.24 -0.78
CA ALA A 165 11.54 -5.31 0.00
C ALA A 165 12.31 -3.97 -0.02
N ALA A 166 12.48 -3.38 -1.21
CA ALA A 166 13.15 -2.08 -1.33
C ALA A 166 12.38 -0.94 -0.63
N ASP A 167 11.05 -0.92 -0.73
CA ASP A 167 10.23 0.07 -0.05
C ASP A 167 10.22 -0.11 1.47
N LEU A 168 10.22 -1.36 1.98
CA LEU A 168 10.38 -1.65 3.42
C LEU A 168 11.69 -1.04 3.95
N VAL A 169 12.80 -1.26 3.25
CA VAL A 169 14.11 -0.70 3.63
C VAL A 169 14.13 0.83 3.53
N PHE A 170 13.60 1.40 2.45
CA PHE A 170 13.61 2.86 2.25
C PHE A 170 12.71 3.58 3.27
N TYR A 171 11.55 2.99 3.60
CA TYR A 171 10.58 3.54 4.53
C TYR A 171 10.61 2.85 5.89
N ALA A 172 11.74 2.29 6.32
CA ALA A 172 11.86 1.49 7.55
C ALA A 172 11.22 2.15 8.79
N LYS A 173 11.40 3.47 8.95
CA LYS A 173 10.79 4.25 10.04
C LYS A 173 9.25 4.16 10.11
N ARG A 174 8.57 3.92 8.98
CA ARG A 174 7.10 3.79 8.90
C ARG A 174 6.58 2.43 9.38
N VAL A 175 7.46 1.43 9.49
CA VAL A 175 7.08 0.03 9.70
C VAL A 175 7.74 -0.61 10.92
N GLY A 176 8.30 0.19 11.84
CA GLY A 176 8.96 -0.33 13.04
C GLY A 176 10.48 -0.52 12.91
N TRP A 177 11.12 0.23 12.00
CA TRP A 177 12.57 0.26 11.78
C TRP A 177 13.16 -1.07 11.28
N MET A 178 14.48 -1.20 11.36
CA MET A 178 15.22 -2.22 10.62
C MET A 178 14.96 -3.65 11.13
N ASN A 179 14.71 -3.85 12.43
CA ASN A 179 14.35 -5.16 12.97
C ASN A 179 13.07 -5.67 12.33
N ARG A 180 12.00 -4.87 12.35
CA ARG A 180 10.74 -5.28 11.72
C ARG A 180 10.86 -5.45 10.21
N VAL A 181 11.71 -4.66 9.56
CA VAL A 181 12.03 -4.86 8.13
C VAL A 181 12.73 -6.19 7.91
N ALA A 182 13.72 -6.55 8.74
CA ALA A 182 14.45 -7.80 8.60
C ALA A 182 13.56 -9.03 8.82
N THR A 183 12.71 -9.02 9.86
CA THR A 183 11.73 -10.09 10.11
C THR A 183 10.83 -10.32 8.89
N VAL A 184 10.21 -9.25 8.39
CA VAL A 184 9.32 -9.35 7.21
C VAL A 184 10.09 -9.73 5.95
N LEU A 185 11.32 -9.25 5.81
CA LEU A 185 12.18 -9.58 4.66
C LEU A 185 12.63 -11.04 4.67
N ALA A 186 12.76 -11.67 5.84
CA ALA A 186 13.11 -13.08 5.97
C ALA A 186 12.11 -13.99 5.25
N GLU A 187 10.80 -13.77 5.48
CA GLU A 187 9.71 -14.45 4.79
C GLU A 187 9.58 -13.99 3.33
N LEU A 188 9.62 -12.67 3.09
CA LEU A 188 9.40 -12.10 1.76
C LEU A 188 10.46 -12.52 0.74
N ALA A 189 11.67 -12.82 1.22
CA ALA A 189 12.77 -13.28 0.37
C ALA A 189 12.43 -14.58 -0.38
N ASP A 190 11.59 -15.45 0.18
CA ASP A 190 11.22 -16.72 -0.46
C ASP A 190 10.32 -16.52 -1.70
N GLU A 191 9.63 -15.39 -1.78
CA GLU A 191 8.80 -14.99 -2.92
C GLU A 191 9.57 -14.12 -3.94
N MET A 192 10.77 -13.66 -3.58
CA MET A 192 11.60 -12.83 -4.44
C MET A 192 12.33 -13.67 -5.48
N LYS A 193 12.49 -13.10 -6.67
CA LYS A 193 13.13 -13.78 -7.80
C LYS A 193 14.46 -13.13 -8.18
N PRO A 194 15.60 -13.84 -8.16
CA PRO A 194 16.91 -13.28 -8.49
C PRO A 194 16.94 -12.54 -9.84
N GLU A 195 16.24 -13.05 -10.86
CA GLU A 195 16.17 -12.45 -12.20
C GLU A 195 15.43 -11.11 -12.25
N LYS A 196 14.58 -10.82 -11.25
CA LYS A 196 13.90 -9.53 -11.10
C LYS A 196 14.81 -8.47 -10.49
N LEU A 197 15.86 -8.87 -9.78
CA LEU A 197 16.89 -8.00 -9.17
C LEU A 197 17.93 -7.54 -10.20
N ASN A 198 17.47 -7.01 -11.34
CA ASN A 198 18.30 -6.66 -12.50
C ASN A 198 18.66 -5.16 -12.56
N VAL A 199 19.37 -4.75 -13.62
CA VAL A 199 19.82 -3.37 -13.86
C VAL A 199 18.68 -2.35 -13.79
N SER A 200 17.49 -2.70 -14.28
CA SER A 200 16.33 -1.80 -14.22
C SER A 200 15.86 -1.59 -12.77
N PHE A 201 15.87 -2.65 -11.96
CA PHE A 201 15.49 -2.60 -10.55
C PHE A 201 16.46 -1.74 -9.74
N VAL A 202 17.77 -2.01 -9.82
CA VAL A 202 18.78 -1.27 -9.04
C VAL A 202 18.88 0.21 -9.44
N LYS A 203 18.49 0.58 -10.66
CA LYS A 203 18.36 1.98 -11.08
C LYS A 203 17.07 2.64 -10.59
N ALA A 204 16.05 1.86 -10.28
CA ALA A 204 14.77 2.36 -9.76
C ALA A 204 14.80 2.56 -8.24
N ILE A 205 15.63 1.81 -7.53
CA ILE A 205 15.83 1.92 -6.08
C ILE A 205 17.09 2.74 -5.80
N GLY A 206 17.04 3.73 -4.90
CA GLY A 206 18.19 4.58 -4.63
C GLY A 206 19.39 3.80 -4.09
N VAL A 207 20.62 4.30 -4.30
CA VAL A 207 21.87 3.59 -3.93
C VAL A 207 21.91 3.19 -2.45
N ALA A 208 21.44 4.07 -1.55
CA ALA A 208 21.38 3.75 -0.12
C ALA A 208 20.42 2.59 0.19
N THR A 209 19.27 2.52 -0.47
CA THR A 209 18.31 1.41 -0.34
C THR A 209 18.93 0.12 -0.86
N LEU A 210 19.57 0.18 -2.02
CA LEU A 210 20.26 -0.95 -2.63
C LEU A 210 21.34 -1.53 -1.70
N GLN A 211 22.21 -0.68 -1.15
CA GLN A 211 23.27 -1.13 -0.24
C GLN A 211 22.71 -1.79 1.02
N LYS A 212 21.67 -1.19 1.64
CA LYS A 212 21.04 -1.74 2.84
C LYS A 212 20.28 -3.03 2.56
N LEU A 213 19.51 -3.09 1.48
CA LEU A 213 18.79 -4.30 1.08
C LEU A 213 19.77 -5.45 0.80
N GLY A 214 20.85 -5.17 0.07
CA GLY A 214 21.90 -6.13 -0.20
C GLY A 214 22.58 -6.64 1.07
N TYR A 215 22.93 -5.74 2.00
CA TYR A 215 23.49 -6.12 3.30
C TYR A 215 22.55 -7.02 4.10
N LEU A 216 21.26 -6.66 4.20
CA LEU A 216 20.27 -7.47 4.92
C LEU A 216 20.13 -8.87 4.29
N LEU A 217 20.01 -8.95 2.97
CA LEU A 217 19.90 -10.25 2.28
C LEU A 217 21.17 -11.09 2.41
N ASP A 218 22.35 -10.47 2.35
CA ASP A 218 23.63 -11.18 2.35
C ASP A 218 24.05 -11.58 3.76
N GLU A 219 24.26 -10.60 4.64
CA GLU A 219 24.98 -10.79 5.91
C GLU A 219 24.04 -11.02 7.10
N VAL A 220 22.76 -10.63 6.99
CA VAL A 220 21.78 -10.81 8.08
C VAL A 220 20.89 -12.04 7.86
N LEU A 221 20.35 -12.18 6.65
CA LEU A 221 19.36 -13.22 6.32
C LEU A 221 19.95 -14.43 5.56
N GLU A 222 21.23 -14.35 5.18
CA GLU A 222 21.96 -15.38 4.44
C GLU A 222 21.31 -15.83 3.11
N LYS A 223 20.46 -14.99 2.51
CA LYS A 223 19.84 -15.19 1.18
C LYS A 223 20.84 -14.82 0.07
N LYS A 224 21.96 -15.56 0.02
CA LYS A 224 23.14 -15.26 -0.81
C LYS A 224 22.84 -15.12 -2.29
N GLU A 225 21.91 -15.90 -2.83
CA GLU A 225 21.54 -15.84 -4.26
C GLU A 225 20.92 -14.49 -4.64
N LEU A 226 19.95 -14.01 -3.86
CA LEU A 226 19.31 -12.71 -4.06
C LEU A 226 20.31 -11.56 -3.89
N ALA A 227 21.15 -11.65 -2.86
CA ALA A 227 22.21 -10.69 -2.61
C ALA A 227 23.20 -10.60 -3.78
N GLU A 228 23.59 -11.74 -4.34
CA GLU A 228 24.53 -11.79 -5.46
C GLU A 228 23.92 -11.26 -6.76
N ALA A 229 22.64 -11.55 -7.02
CA ALA A 229 21.91 -10.97 -8.14
C ALA A 229 21.88 -9.43 -8.06
N LEU A 230 21.57 -8.87 -6.88
CA LEU A 230 21.61 -7.42 -6.64
C LEU A 230 23.00 -6.84 -6.86
N TYR A 231 24.04 -7.50 -6.34
CA TYR A 231 25.41 -7.03 -6.46
C TYR A 231 25.85 -7.01 -7.93
N LYS A 232 25.62 -8.10 -8.68
CA LYS A 232 25.90 -8.18 -10.12
C LYS A 232 25.15 -7.11 -10.91
N ALA A 233 23.87 -6.89 -10.62
CA ALA A 233 23.08 -5.84 -11.26
C ALA A 233 23.63 -4.44 -10.98
N ALA A 234 24.05 -4.17 -9.74
CA ALA A 234 24.67 -2.89 -9.36
C ALA A 234 25.99 -2.65 -10.13
N ARG A 235 26.85 -3.67 -10.22
CA ARG A 235 28.11 -3.62 -10.99
C ARG A 235 27.85 -3.39 -12.48
N LYS A 236 26.90 -4.12 -13.07
CA LYS A 236 26.50 -3.94 -14.49
C LYS A 236 25.91 -2.55 -14.74
N ALA A 237 25.20 -1.99 -13.77
CA ALA A 237 24.67 -0.63 -13.81
C ALA A 237 25.73 0.46 -13.54
N ARG A 238 26.98 0.08 -13.21
CA ARG A 238 28.08 0.98 -12.81
C ARG A 238 27.72 1.87 -11.60
N ILE A 239 26.98 1.31 -10.63
CA ILE A 239 26.62 2.00 -9.39
C ILE A 239 27.79 1.91 -8.40
N SER A 240 28.24 3.06 -7.92
CA SER A 240 29.26 3.15 -6.87
C SER A 240 28.63 3.14 -5.48
N PHE A 241 29.16 2.29 -4.59
CA PHE A 241 28.77 2.25 -3.18
C PHE A 241 29.67 3.14 -2.33
N PHE A 242 29.07 3.75 -1.31
CA PHE A 242 29.76 4.58 -0.32
C PHE A 242 29.43 4.10 1.07
N THR A 243 30.35 4.28 2.03
CA THR A 243 30.12 3.84 3.40
C THR A 243 28.95 4.61 4.02
N ILE A 244 27.89 3.90 4.39
CA ILE A 244 26.70 4.49 5.03
C ILE A 244 26.25 3.64 6.24
N PRO A 245 25.63 4.23 7.25
CA PRO A 245 25.05 3.46 8.36
C PRO A 245 23.80 2.69 7.94
N LEU A 246 23.61 1.50 8.52
CA LEU A 246 22.38 0.72 8.36
C LEU A 246 21.17 1.54 8.84
N MET A 247 21.28 2.19 10.00
CA MET A 247 20.25 3.09 10.54
C MET A 247 20.88 4.40 11.02
N ARG A 248 20.49 5.55 10.46
CA ARG A 248 21.15 6.83 10.78
C ARG A 248 20.91 7.28 12.22
N GLU A 249 19.76 6.90 12.77
CA GLU A 249 19.26 7.28 14.08
C GLU A 249 19.91 6.48 15.22
N ALA A 250 20.61 5.39 14.90
CA ALA A 250 21.37 4.64 15.89
C ALA A 250 22.72 5.33 16.15
N GLY A 251 23.06 5.48 17.43
CA GLY A 251 24.25 6.21 17.87
C GLY A 251 25.56 5.72 17.26
N ARG A 252 26.57 6.59 17.22
CA ARG A 252 27.92 6.27 16.72
C ARG A 252 28.66 5.41 17.74
N LYS A 253 28.67 4.09 17.58
CA LYS A 253 29.71 3.22 18.18
C LYS A 253 30.65 2.73 17.06
N ARG A 254 31.83 2.21 17.42
CA ARG A 254 32.77 1.60 16.46
C ARG A 254 32.19 0.25 16.03
N TYR A 255 31.39 0.27 14.98
CA TYR A 255 30.79 -0.95 14.42
C TYR A 255 31.61 -1.47 13.24
N ALA A 256 31.51 -2.78 12.98
CA ALA A 256 32.07 -3.39 11.80
C ALA A 256 31.47 -2.75 10.53
N VAL A 257 32.24 -2.78 9.44
CA VAL A 257 31.80 -2.29 8.14
C VAL A 257 31.82 -3.45 7.17
N SER A 258 30.66 -3.77 6.59
CA SER A 258 30.57 -4.71 5.47
C SER A 258 31.44 -4.21 4.32
N LYS A 259 32.45 -4.98 3.94
CA LYS A 259 33.35 -4.61 2.84
C LYS A 259 32.62 -4.58 1.50
N LYS A 260 31.71 -5.54 1.28
CA LYS A 260 30.97 -5.71 0.02
C LYS A 260 29.91 -4.62 -0.17
N TRP A 261 29.09 -4.40 0.85
CA TRP A 261 27.95 -3.48 0.77
C TRP A 261 28.27 -2.08 1.29
N LYS A 262 29.44 -1.88 1.91
CA LYS A 262 29.85 -0.63 2.55
C LYS A 262 28.80 -0.11 3.54
N ILE A 263 28.26 -1.02 4.34
CA ILE A 263 27.30 -0.71 5.41
C ILE A 263 28.02 -0.75 6.75
N ILE A 264 27.86 0.31 7.55
CA ILE A 264 28.25 0.31 8.97
C ILE A 264 27.13 -0.39 9.74
N ASP A 265 27.44 -1.51 10.38
CA ASP A 265 26.51 -2.35 11.12
C ASP A 265 26.16 -1.76 12.48
N ASN A 266 25.47 -0.62 12.46
CA ASN A 266 25.30 0.22 13.65
C ASN A 266 24.02 -0.04 14.47
N VAL A 267 23.33 -1.14 14.16
CA VAL A 267 22.15 -1.64 14.88
C VAL A 267 22.22 -3.15 14.87
N GLN A 268 22.10 -3.77 16.05
CA GLN A 268 21.90 -5.20 16.15
C GLN A 268 20.51 -5.54 15.63
N ILE A 269 20.45 -6.36 14.58
CA ILE A 269 19.20 -6.84 14.01
C ILE A 269 18.81 -8.13 14.72
N GLU A 270 17.64 -8.09 15.35
CA GLU A 270 16.98 -9.27 15.90
C GLU A 270 15.83 -9.62 14.98
N ILE A 271 15.79 -10.87 14.55
CA ILE A 271 14.70 -11.45 13.77
C ILE A 271 13.79 -12.12 14.79
N ASP A 272 12.56 -11.63 14.91
CA ASP A 272 11.55 -12.27 15.77
C ASP A 272 11.31 -13.71 15.28
N ASP A 273 11.04 -14.64 16.19
CA ASP A 273 10.69 -16.02 15.84
C ASP A 273 9.53 -16.03 14.83
N LEU A 274 9.77 -16.68 13.68
CA LEU A 274 8.82 -16.87 12.57
C LEU A 274 7.89 -18.05 12.85
#